data_AF-A0A497RZR6-F1
#
_entry.id   AF-A0A497RZR6-F1
#
_cell.length_a   1.000
_cell.length_b   1.000
_cell.length_c   1.000
_cell.angle_alpha   90.00
_cell.angle_beta   90.00
_cell.angle_gamma   90.00
#
_symmetry.space_group_name_H-M   'P 1'
#
loop_
_entity.id
_entity.type
_entity.pdbx_description
1 polymer ?
#
loop_
_entity_poly.entity_id
_entity_poly.type
_entity_poly.pdbx_seq_one_letter_code
_entity_poly.pdbx_strand_id
1 'polypeptide(L)'
;MKYSVALSGSYHGKNMEDLFKKLSTDGILQMSLIGREITLQVRSENLEGVKERLGRLGISNITVIEWKKAGMTLSDSGYGIDDDKILKVSLIPSVKGEGIRQLAIPCEFEIDKEIVDDISLKIEEILRDAGVTDALYTVYIVEKADRDAYITSVAVATLNAIFDSGGIVNIDN
;
A
#
# COMPACT_ATOMS: atom_id res chain seq x y z
N MET A 1 11.11 2.58 -0.08
CA MET A 1 9.63 2.65 0.00
C MET A 1 9.24 3.42 1.26
N LYS A 2 8.31 4.36 1.16
CA LYS A 2 7.81 5.16 2.29
C LYS A 2 6.68 4.38 3.00
N TYR A 3 6.81 4.11 4.29
CA TYR A 3 5.76 3.42 5.07
C TYR A 3 5.65 4.04 6.47
N SER A 4 4.59 3.73 7.20
CA SER A 4 4.40 4.22 8.58
C SER A 4 5.03 3.26 9.58
N VAL A 5 5.67 3.80 10.62
CA VAL A 5 6.28 3.06 11.72
C VAL A 5 5.68 3.57 13.02
N ALA A 6 5.36 2.67 13.95
CA ALA A 6 4.96 3.06 15.28
C ALA A 6 6.18 3.06 16.21
N LEU A 7 6.24 4.06 17.07
CA LEU A 7 7.21 4.18 18.14
C LEU A 7 6.42 4.21 19.44
N SER A 8 6.87 3.48 20.44
CA SER A 8 6.43 3.68 21.82
C SER A 8 7.62 4.07 22.68
N GLY A 9 7.39 4.80 23.76
CA GLY A 9 8.42 5.15 24.70
C GLY A 9 7.85 5.68 26.00
N SER A 10 8.71 5.89 26.99
CA SER A 10 8.33 6.41 28.30
C SER A 10 8.85 7.83 28.46
N TYR A 11 7.95 8.79 28.61
CA TYR A 11 8.26 10.20 28.86
C TYR A 11 8.50 10.46 30.35
N HIS A 12 9.63 11.11 30.64
CA HIS A 12 10.07 11.41 32.01
C HIS A 12 10.07 12.90 32.34
N GLY A 13 9.71 13.77 31.40
CA GLY A 13 9.68 15.20 31.63
C GLY A 13 8.47 15.64 32.46
N LYS A 14 8.54 16.88 32.96
CA LYS A 14 7.54 17.45 33.88
C LYS A 14 6.44 18.25 33.17
N ASN A 15 6.64 18.63 31.91
CA ASN A 15 5.75 19.53 31.18
C ASN A 15 5.31 18.90 29.85
N MET A 16 4.12 18.31 29.87
CA MET A 16 3.54 17.65 28.71
C MET A 16 3.22 18.63 27.57
N GLU A 17 2.75 19.84 27.87
CA GLU A 17 2.42 20.83 26.82
C GLU A 17 3.66 21.22 26.01
N ASP A 18 4.80 21.37 26.68
CA ASP A 18 6.08 21.67 26.03
C ASP A 18 6.54 20.49 25.15
N LEU A 19 6.29 19.25 25.57
CA LEU A 19 6.56 18.06 24.76
C LEU A 19 5.72 18.07 23.46
N PHE A 20 4.42 18.30 23.57
CA PHE A 20 3.52 18.32 22.41
C PHE A 20 3.87 19.44 21.43
N LYS A 21 4.20 20.64 21.92
CA LYS A 21 4.63 21.76 21.08
C LYS A 21 5.92 21.41 20.31
N LYS A 22 6.90 20.81 20.98
CA LYS A 22 8.19 20.45 20.36
C LYS A 22 8.09 19.29 19.36
N LEU A 23 7.17 18.35 19.56
CA LEU A 23 6.96 17.21 18.66
C LEU A 23 6.10 17.55 17.43
N SER A 24 5.26 18.59 17.50
CA SER A 24 4.35 18.96 16.39
C SER A 24 5.05 19.27 15.06
N THR A 25 6.37 19.48 15.06
CA THR A 25 7.17 19.81 13.87
C THR A 25 7.92 18.63 13.24
N ASP A 26 7.81 17.41 13.78
CA ASP A 26 8.76 16.32 13.48
C ASP A 26 8.25 15.25 12.49
N GLY A 27 7.30 15.58 11.61
CA GLY A 27 6.80 14.62 10.61
C GLY A 27 6.09 13.40 11.23
N ILE A 28 5.59 13.58 12.45
CA ILE A 28 4.74 12.66 13.19
C ILE A 28 3.32 12.74 12.61
N LEU A 29 2.80 11.61 12.17
CA LEU A 29 1.45 11.47 11.58
C LEU A 29 0.38 11.41 12.67
N GLN A 30 0.68 10.73 13.77
CA GLN A 30 -0.21 10.58 14.91
C GLN A 30 0.60 10.47 16.20
N MET A 31 0.05 10.98 17.29
CA MET A 31 0.64 10.88 18.63
C MET A 31 -0.45 10.63 19.66
N SER A 32 -0.14 9.79 20.64
CA SER A 32 -0.93 9.59 21.84
C SER A 32 0.01 9.56 23.05
N LEU A 33 -0.45 10.12 24.16
CA LEU A 33 0.24 10.05 25.45
C LEU A 33 -0.76 9.56 26.48
N ILE A 34 -0.50 8.42 27.10
CA ILE A 34 -1.32 7.83 28.17
C ILE A 34 -0.43 7.69 29.41
N GLY A 35 -0.68 8.54 30.41
CA GLY A 35 0.18 8.62 31.59
C GLY A 35 1.60 9.07 31.21
N ARG A 36 2.58 8.16 31.31
CA ARG A 36 3.96 8.39 30.87
C ARG A 36 4.30 7.71 29.55
N GLU A 37 3.41 6.90 29.00
CA GLU A 37 3.68 6.20 27.75
C GLU A 37 3.27 7.07 26.57
N ILE A 38 4.21 7.31 25.67
CA ILE A 38 3.97 8.00 24.41
C ILE A 38 4.01 7.00 23.28
N THR A 39 3.03 7.07 22.39
CA THR A 39 2.97 6.31 21.15
C THR A 39 2.91 7.29 19.98
N LEU A 40 3.73 7.07 18.97
CA LEU A 40 3.87 7.94 17.79
C LEU A 40 3.78 7.10 16.54
N GLN A 41 3.14 7.62 15.50
CA GLN A 41 3.22 7.10 14.15
C GLN A 41 4.03 8.07 13.31
N VAL A 42 5.08 7.57 12.65
CA VAL A 42 6.01 8.37 11.85
C VAL A 42 6.21 7.75 10.48
N ARG A 43 6.59 8.55 9.48
CA ARG A 43 7.07 7.98 8.21
C ARG A 43 8.46 7.35 8.42
N SER A 44 8.71 6.21 7.79
CA SER A 44 9.95 5.43 7.93
C SER A 44 11.21 6.24 7.58
N GLU A 45 11.11 7.15 6.61
CA GLU A 45 12.19 8.06 6.23
C GLU A 45 12.61 9.04 7.33
N ASN A 46 11.74 9.29 8.31
CA ASN A 46 12.00 10.20 9.43
C ASN A 46 12.35 9.45 10.73
N LEU A 47 12.37 8.12 10.71
CA LEU A 47 12.44 7.27 11.92
C LEU A 47 13.64 7.60 12.82
N GLU A 48 14.86 7.60 12.25
CA GLU A 48 16.08 7.84 13.03
C GLU A 48 16.14 9.28 13.56
N GLY A 49 15.74 10.26 12.76
CA GLY A 49 15.68 11.66 13.17
C GLY A 49 14.66 11.93 14.26
N VAL A 50 13.55 11.18 14.28
CA VAL A 50 12.56 11.24 15.38
C VAL A 50 13.14 10.57 16.63
N LYS A 51 13.70 9.36 16.53
CA LYS A 51 14.28 8.64 17.68
C LYS A 51 15.32 9.46 18.43
N GLU A 52 16.22 10.12 17.71
CA GLU A 52 17.24 10.98 18.32
C GLU A 52 16.63 12.15 19.11
N ARG A 53 15.60 12.80 18.55
CA ARG A 53 14.90 13.92 19.20
C ARG A 53 14.11 13.46 20.42
N LEU A 54 13.40 12.34 20.33
CA LEU A 54 12.67 11.77 21.47
C LEU A 54 13.60 11.57 22.67
N GLY A 55 14.82 11.07 22.43
CA GLY A 55 15.86 10.97 23.45
C GLY A 55 16.20 12.32 24.09
N ARG A 56 16.39 13.38 23.29
CA ARG A 56 16.65 14.75 23.79
C ARG A 56 15.48 15.35 24.57
N LEU A 57 14.26 14.92 24.26
CA LEU A 57 13.03 15.37 24.91
C LEU A 57 12.71 14.58 26.20
N GLY A 58 13.60 13.69 26.64
CA GLY A 58 13.42 12.93 27.88
C GLY A 58 12.48 11.74 27.72
N ILE A 59 12.33 11.23 26.49
CA ILE A 59 11.66 9.95 26.23
C ILE A 59 12.74 8.87 26.16
N SER A 60 12.58 7.83 26.97
CA SER A 60 13.48 6.67 27.01
C SER A 60 12.68 5.39 26.78
N ASN A 61 13.37 4.24 26.78
CA ASN A 61 12.77 2.93 26.46
C ASN A 61 12.05 2.93 25.11
N ILE A 62 12.59 3.66 24.13
CA ILE A 62 11.98 3.81 22.82
C ILE A 62 11.99 2.45 22.14
N THR A 63 10.81 1.90 21.91
CA THR A 63 10.60 0.66 21.17
C THR A 63 10.06 1.04 19.80
N VAL A 64 10.78 0.60 18.76
CA VAL A 64 10.25 0.67 17.40
C VAL A 64 9.31 -0.52 17.24
N ILE A 65 8.01 -0.24 17.30
CA ILE A 65 7.00 -1.17 16.87
C ILE A 65 6.91 -0.97 15.37
N GLU A 66 7.77 -1.68 14.64
CA GLU A 66 7.51 -1.83 13.21
C GLU A 66 6.09 -2.40 13.12
N TRP A 67 5.19 -1.64 12.52
CA TRP A 67 4.11 -2.24 11.80
C TRP A 67 4.82 -3.10 10.76
N LYS A 68 5.09 -4.37 11.10
CA LYS A 68 5.50 -5.36 10.12
C LYS A 68 4.47 -5.19 9.04
N LYS A 69 4.91 -4.78 7.85
CA LYS A 69 4.07 -4.76 6.67
C LYS A 69 3.60 -6.21 6.57
N ALA A 70 2.38 -6.46 7.05
CA ALA A 70 1.63 -7.64 6.73
C ALA A 70 1.72 -7.70 5.22
N GLY A 71 2.32 -8.77 4.68
CA GLY A 71 2.19 -8.97 3.24
C GLY A 71 0.69 -9.10 3.03
N MET A 72 0.10 -8.30 2.16
CA MET A 72 -1.33 -8.41 1.87
C MET A 72 -1.44 -8.97 0.46
N THR A 73 -2.17 -10.06 0.34
CA THR A 73 -2.48 -10.69 -0.95
C THR A 73 -3.97 -10.99 -1.04
N LEU A 74 -4.40 -11.56 -2.15
CA LEU A 74 -5.79 -11.91 -2.39
C LEU A 74 -6.16 -13.21 -1.64
N SER A 75 -7.42 -13.35 -1.22
CA SER A 75 -7.86 -14.58 -0.54
C SER A 75 -7.77 -15.81 -1.45
N ASP A 76 -8.06 -15.63 -2.74
CA ASP A 76 -7.90 -16.61 -3.82
C ASP A 76 -7.52 -15.88 -5.13
N SER A 77 -7.43 -16.60 -6.24
CA SER A 77 -7.36 -15.98 -7.57
C SER A 77 -8.68 -15.29 -7.90
N GLY A 78 -8.59 -14.14 -8.56
CA GLY A 78 -9.76 -13.35 -8.96
C GLY A 78 -9.75 -13.10 -10.46
N TYR A 79 -10.93 -13.11 -11.06
CA TYR A 79 -11.10 -12.78 -12.47
C TYR A 79 -12.13 -11.66 -12.62
N GLY A 80 -11.80 -10.68 -13.45
CA GLY A 80 -12.64 -9.55 -13.72
C GLY A 80 -12.70 -9.23 -15.20
N ILE A 81 -13.88 -8.83 -15.64
CA ILE A 81 -14.14 -8.30 -16.98
C ILE A 81 -14.86 -6.96 -16.82
N ASP A 82 -14.61 -6.04 -17.75
CA ASP A 82 -15.38 -4.82 -17.83
C ASP A 82 -16.74 -5.07 -18.52
N ASP A 83 -17.69 -4.16 -18.32
CA ASP A 83 -19.04 -4.30 -18.85
C ASP A 83 -19.07 -4.32 -20.39
N ASP A 84 -18.20 -3.54 -21.02
CA ASP A 84 -18.06 -3.44 -22.47
C ASP A 84 -17.19 -4.57 -23.07
N LYS A 85 -16.64 -5.45 -22.22
CA LYS A 85 -15.80 -6.60 -22.58
C LYS A 85 -14.58 -6.24 -23.41
N ILE A 86 -14.05 -5.04 -23.24
CA ILE A 86 -12.84 -4.55 -23.89
C ILE A 86 -11.62 -5.34 -23.41
N LEU A 87 -11.56 -5.68 -22.12
CA LEU A 87 -10.45 -6.41 -21.54
C LEU A 87 -10.82 -7.22 -20.31
N LYS A 88 -9.94 -8.16 -19.97
CA LYS A 88 -10.08 -9.06 -18.82
C LYS A 88 -8.84 -8.98 -17.97
N VAL A 89 -9.01 -8.95 -16.65
CA VAL A 89 -7.93 -8.95 -15.67
C VAL A 89 -8.02 -10.24 -14.86
N SER A 90 -6.92 -10.97 -14.76
CA SER A 90 -6.77 -12.05 -13.79
C SER A 90 -5.76 -11.64 -12.75
N LEU A 91 -6.12 -11.80 -11.48
CA LEU A 91 -5.25 -11.57 -10.34
C LEU A 91 -4.97 -12.89 -9.62
N ILE A 92 -3.73 -13.10 -9.22
CA ILE A 92 -3.27 -14.34 -8.61
C ILE A 92 -2.59 -13.98 -7.29
N PRO A 93 -2.98 -14.59 -6.15
CA PRO A 93 -2.32 -14.36 -4.88
C PRO A 93 -0.86 -14.82 -4.94
N SER A 94 -0.01 -14.16 -4.16
CA SER A 94 1.42 -14.41 -4.19
C SER A 94 2.02 -14.46 -2.79
N VAL A 95 3.29 -14.86 -2.73
CA VAL A 95 4.07 -14.91 -1.51
C VAL A 95 4.61 -13.53 -1.15
N LYS A 96 4.87 -13.34 0.14
CA LYS A 96 5.41 -12.09 0.68
C LYS A 96 6.75 -11.73 0.04
N GLY A 97 6.86 -10.50 -0.44
CA GLY A 97 8.07 -9.95 -1.04
C GLY A 97 8.11 -10.08 -2.57
N GLU A 98 7.13 -10.74 -3.19
CA GLU A 98 7.04 -10.81 -4.65
C GLU A 98 6.71 -9.44 -5.27
N GLY A 99 5.99 -8.60 -4.52
CA GLY A 99 5.44 -7.35 -5.00
C GLY A 99 4.24 -7.55 -5.94
N ILE A 100 3.76 -6.45 -6.51
CA ILE A 100 2.77 -6.49 -7.58
C ILE A 100 3.51 -6.64 -8.90
N ARG A 101 3.23 -7.71 -9.66
CA ARG A 101 3.97 -8.01 -10.89
C ARG A 101 3.05 -8.44 -12.04
N GLN A 102 3.25 -7.81 -13.18
CA GLN A 102 2.66 -8.21 -14.45
C GLN A 102 3.32 -9.49 -14.98
N LEU A 103 2.52 -10.49 -15.34
CA LEU A 103 3.00 -11.71 -16.00
C LEU A 103 2.91 -11.61 -17.52
N ALA A 104 1.79 -11.12 -18.04
CA ALA A 104 1.58 -11.00 -19.49
C ALA A 104 0.42 -10.04 -19.81
N ILE A 105 0.50 -9.40 -20.98
CA ILE A 105 -0.63 -8.69 -21.59
C ILE A 105 -0.87 -9.26 -23.00
N PRO A 106 -1.53 -10.43 -23.11
CA PRO A 106 -1.88 -10.99 -24.39
C PRO A 106 -2.89 -10.11 -25.15
N CYS A 107 -2.65 -9.94 -26.45
CA CYS A 107 -3.48 -9.15 -27.37
C CYS A 107 -3.30 -9.71 -28.79
N GLU A 108 -4.38 -9.80 -29.57
CA GLU A 108 -4.34 -10.33 -30.96
C GLU A 108 -4.07 -9.26 -32.02
N PHE A 109 -3.88 -8.02 -31.59
CA PHE A 109 -3.58 -6.89 -32.47
C PHE A 109 -2.49 -6.00 -31.88
N GLU A 110 -1.91 -5.15 -32.71
CA GLU A 110 -0.92 -4.17 -32.28
C GLU A 110 -1.56 -3.09 -31.41
N ILE A 111 -0.93 -2.81 -30.29
CA ILE A 111 -1.30 -1.79 -29.32
C ILE A 111 -0.07 -0.98 -28.96
N ASP A 112 -0.24 0.33 -28.83
CA ASP A 112 0.85 1.22 -28.47
C ASP A 112 1.37 0.89 -27.07
N LYS A 113 2.69 0.84 -26.95
CA LYS A 113 3.36 0.53 -25.68
C LYS A 113 2.94 1.47 -24.55
N GLU A 114 2.74 2.75 -24.86
CA GLU A 114 2.30 3.74 -23.86
C GLU A 114 0.95 3.36 -23.24
N ILE A 115 0.01 2.85 -24.04
CA ILE A 115 -1.29 2.38 -23.54
C ILE A 115 -1.11 1.17 -22.62
N VAL A 116 -0.22 0.25 -22.98
CA VAL A 116 0.10 -0.93 -22.15
C VAL A 116 0.70 -0.49 -20.80
N ASP A 117 1.62 0.47 -20.82
CA ASP A 117 2.24 1.02 -19.61
C ASP A 117 1.20 1.72 -18.71
N ASP A 118 0.26 2.46 -19.29
CA ASP A 118 -0.82 3.12 -18.55
C ASP A 118 -1.80 2.11 -17.91
N ILE A 119 -2.16 1.04 -18.64
CA ILE A 119 -2.98 -0.06 -18.13
C ILE A 119 -2.32 -0.68 -16.89
N SER A 120 -1.03 -1.01 -16.98
CA SER A 120 -0.27 -1.60 -15.87
C SER A 120 -0.16 -0.65 -14.68
N LEU A 121 0.12 0.63 -14.92
CA LEU A 121 0.15 1.66 -13.88
C LEU A 121 -1.20 1.74 -13.16
N LYS A 122 -2.30 1.68 -13.91
CA LYS A 122 -3.64 1.78 -13.33
C LYS A 122 -3.99 0.58 -12.44
N ILE A 123 -3.63 -0.64 -12.85
CA ILE A 123 -3.80 -1.85 -12.03
C ILE A 123 -2.99 -1.73 -10.73
N GLU A 124 -1.72 -1.34 -10.84
CA GLU A 124 -0.85 -1.20 -9.67
C GLU A 124 -1.34 -0.13 -8.69
N GLU A 125 -1.86 0.99 -9.18
CA GLU A 125 -2.49 2.03 -8.36
C GLU A 125 -3.67 1.46 -7.56
N ILE A 126 -4.62 0.81 -8.25
CA ILE A 126 -5.82 0.24 -7.62
C ILE A 126 -5.47 -0.82 -6.58
N LEU A 127 -4.55 -1.73 -6.89
CA LEU A 127 -4.12 -2.78 -5.96
C LEU A 127 -3.45 -2.19 -4.71
N ARG A 128 -2.60 -1.15 -4.88
CA ARG A 128 -1.96 -0.47 -3.73
C ARG A 128 -2.97 0.29 -2.88
N ASP A 129 -3.93 0.95 -3.51
CA ASP A 129 -5.00 1.67 -2.82
C ASP A 129 -5.93 0.71 -2.05
N ALA A 130 -6.14 -0.49 -2.58
CA ALA A 130 -6.83 -1.58 -1.89
C ALA A 130 -5.98 -2.20 -0.76
N GLY A 131 -4.70 -1.84 -0.65
CA GLY A 131 -3.78 -2.33 0.38
C GLY A 131 -3.07 -3.63 0.02
N VAL A 132 -3.20 -4.13 -1.21
CA VAL A 132 -2.46 -5.31 -1.71
C VAL A 132 -0.97 -4.94 -1.85
N THR A 133 -0.10 -5.80 -1.35
CA THR A 133 1.35 -5.63 -1.49
C THR A 133 1.99 -6.66 -2.41
N ASP A 134 1.40 -7.85 -2.51
CA ASP A 134 1.98 -8.99 -3.22
C ASP A 134 0.89 -9.68 -4.04
N ALA A 135 0.98 -9.60 -5.37
CA ALA A 135 0.05 -10.24 -6.30
C ALA A 135 0.65 -10.31 -7.70
N LEU A 136 0.27 -11.34 -8.46
CA LEU A 136 0.60 -11.43 -9.87
C LEU A 136 -0.65 -11.10 -10.70
N TYR A 137 -0.47 -10.51 -11.89
CA TYR A 137 -1.62 -10.21 -12.74
C TYR A 137 -1.34 -10.45 -14.23
N THR A 138 -2.41 -10.74 -14.97
CA THR A 138 -2.44 -10.74 -16.43
C THR A 138 -3.58 -9.88 -16.93
N VAL A 139 -3.42 -9.28 -18.11
CA VAL A 139 -4.49 -8.52 -18.78
C VAL A 139 -4.67 -9.07 -20.19
N TYR A 140 -5.85 -9.59 -20.50
CA TYR A 140 -6.16 -10.00 -21.87
C TYR A 140 -7.00 -8.91 -22.54
N ILE A 141 -6.42 -8.27 -23.55
CA ILE A 141 -7.12 -7.25 -24.34
C ILE A 141 -7.91 -7.96 -25.43
N VAL A 142 -9.22 -7.76 -25.42
CA VAL A 142 -10.17 -8.48 -26.27
C VAL A 142 -10.55 -7.64 -27.49
N GLU A 143 -10.86 -6.36 -27.29
CA GLU A 143 -11.37 -5.47 -28.34
C GLU A 143 -10.52 -4.20 -28.46
N LYS A 144 -10.46 -3.66 -29.69
CA LYS A 144 -9.80 -2.37 -29.93
C LYS A 144 -10.64 -1.23 -29.38
N ALA A 145 -10.05 -0.40 -28.53
CA ALA A 145 -10.66 0.79 -27.98
C ALA A 145 -9.70 1.98 -27.99
N ASP A 146 -10.20 3.16 -27.66
CA ASP A 146 -9.34 4.31 -27.39
C ASP A 146 -8.71 4.23 -25.98
N ARG A 147 -7.76 5.13 -25.71
CA ARG A 147 -7.01 5.14 -24.46
C ARG A 147 -7.92 5.29 -23.24
N ASP A 148 -8.89 6.20 -23.28
CA ASP A 148 -9.76 6.49 -22.13
C ASP A 148 -10.67 5.30 -21.81
N ALA A 149 -11.16 4.61 -22.85
CA ALA A 149 -11.90 3.37 -22.72
C ALA A 149 -11.06 2.27 -22.07
N TYR A 150 -9.81 2.04 -22.51
CA TYR A 150 -8.93 1.06 -21.86
C TYR A 150 -8.70 1.35 -20.38
N ILE A 151 -8.46 2.61 -20.02
CA ILE A 151 -8.21 3.00 -18.62
C ILE A 151 -9.46 2.83 -17.75
N THR A 152 -10.63 3.11 -18.32
CA THR A 152 -11.90 2.90 -17.62
C THR A 152 -12.18 1.40 -17.44
N SER A 153 -12.06 0.62 -18.51
CA SER A 153 -12.28 -0.83 -18.50
C SER A 153 -11.30 -1.56 -17.57
N VAL A 154 -10.02 -1.19 -17.57
CA VAL A 154 -9.05 -1.82 -16.64
C VAL A 154 -9.36 -1.51 -15.19
N ALA A 155 -9.84 -0.30 -14.88
CA ALA A 155 -10.24 0.02 -13.52
C ALA A 155 -11.41 -0.86 -13.06
N VAL A 156 -12.46 -0.98 -13.89
CA VAL A 156 -13.63 -1.81 -13.59
C VAL A 156 -13.25 -3.29 -13.47
N ALA A 157 -12.53 -3.83 -14.46
CA ALA A 157 -12.12 -5.22 -14.47
C ALA A 157 -11.22 -5.57 -13.27
N THR A 158 -10.31 -4.67 -12.86
CA THR A 158 -9.44 -4.89 -11.70
C THR A 158 -10.25 -4.94 -10.40
N LEU A 159 -11.19 -4.00 -10.22
CA LEU A 159 -12.07 -4.02 -9.04
C LEU A 159 -12.93 -5.27 -9.00
N ASN A 160 -13.50 -5.67 -10.15
CA ASN A 160 -14.27 -6.91 -10.27
C ASN A 160 -13.42 -8.13 -9.89
N ALA A 161 -12.16 -8.19 -10.33
CA ALA A 161 -11.26 -9.28 -9.98
C ALA A 161 -10.94 -9.32 -8.47
N ILE A 162 -10.79 -8.17 -7.81
CA ILE A 162 -10.58 -8.10 -6.34
C ILE A 162 -11.82 -8.58 -5.59
N PHE A 163 -13.02 -8.24 -6.07
CA PHE A 163 -14.26 -8.71 -5.43
C PHE A 163 -14.46 -10.21 -5.64
N ASP A 164 -14.18 -10.70 -6.84
CA ASP A 164 -14.25 -12.13 -7.19
C ASP A 164 -13.25 -12.97 -6.38
N SER A 165 -12.06 -12.43 -6.09
CA SER A 165 -11.03 -13.12 -5.29
C SER A 165 -11.41 -13.36 -3.82
N GLY A 166 -12.60 -12.92 -3.37
CA GLY A 166 -13.01 -13.01 -1.98
C GLY A 166 -12.29 -12.02 -1.06
N GLY A 167 -11.72 -10.94 -1.61
CA GLY A 167 -11.06 -9.87 -0.87
C GLY A 167 -9.57 -10.09 -0.63
N ILE A 168 -9.05 -9.41 0.41
CA ILE A 168 -7.61 -9.28 0.70
C ILE A 168 -7.33 -9.83 2.09
N VAL A 169 -6.29 -10.67 2.19
CA VAL A 169 -5.86 -11.35 3.41
C VAL A 169 -4.39 -11.03 3.72
N ASN A 170 -4.02 -11.22 4.97
CA ASN A 170 -2.63 -11.17 5.40
C ASN A 170 -1.90 -12.46 5.01
N ILE A 171 -0.69 -12.31 4.48
CA ILE A 171 0.31 -13.33 4.28
C ILE A 171 1.04 -13.47 5.61
N ASP A 172 0.48 -14.27 6.49
CA ASP A 172 1.18 -14.69 7.70
C ASP A 172 2.36 -15.59 7.30
N ASN A 173 3.52 -15.32 7.90
CA ASN A 173 4.73 -16.12 7.74
C ASN A 173 4.61 -17.45 8.48
#